data_AF-D1FMZ1-F1
#
_entry.id   AF-D1FMZ1-F1
#
_cell.length_a   1.000
_cell.length_b   1.000
_cell.length_c   1.000
_cell.angle_alpha   90.00
_cell.angle_beta   90.00
_cell.angle_gamma   90.00
#
_symmetry.space_group_name_H-M   'P 1'
#
loop_
_entity.id
_entity.type
_entity.pdbx_description
1 polymer ?
#
loop_
_entity_poly.entity_id
_entity_poly.type
_entity_poly.pdbx_seq_one_letter_code
_entity_poly.pdbx_strand_id
1 'polypeptide(L)' 'MIFPIFFTFFLLLSSSHASVQDFCVADYKAPDGPAGYSCKKPAKVTVNDFVYSGLGIAG' A
#
# COMPACT_ATOMS: atom_id res chain seq x y z
N MET A 1 6.96 35.68 -10.83
CA MET A 1 7.85 34.52 -11.06
C MET A 1 8.10 33.65 -9.82
N ILE A 2 7.76 34.08 -8.60
CA ILE A 2 7.98 33.29 -7.37
C ILE A 2 6.94 32.18 -7.14
N PHE A 3 5.69 32.41 -7.56
CA PHE A 3 4.56 31.49 -7.40
C PHE A 3 4.75 30.11 -8.09
N PRO A 4 5.19 30.03 -9.36
CA PRO A 4 5.43 28.72 -9.99
C PRO A 4 6.57 27.94 -9.32
N ILE A 5 7.56 28.63 -8.73
CA ILE A 5 8.69 28.00 -8.03
C ILE A 5 8.20 27.32 -6.75
N PHE A 6 7.37 28.02 -5.96
CA PHE A 6 6.82 27.49 -4.72
C PHE A 6 5.87 26.31 -4.96
N PHE A 7 5.05 26.39 -6.02
CA PHE A 7 4.15 25.31 -6.43
C PHE A 7 4.90 24.05 -6.84
N THR A 8 5.97 24.20 -7.65
CA THR A 8 6.79 23.07 -8.09
C THR A 8 7.52 22.40 -6.91
N PHE A 9 7.97 23.20 -5.92
CA PHE A 9 8.58 22.69 -4.69
C PHE A 9 7.60 21.85 -3.85
N PHE A 10 6.35 22.27 -3.73
CA PHE A 10 5.32 21.50 -3.02
C PHE A 10 4.99 20.16 -3.70
N LEU A 11 5.00 20.12 -5.03
CA LEU A 11 4.82 18.89 -5.79
C LEU A 11 5.96 17.89 -5.59
N LEU A 12 7.21 18.37 -5.49
CA LEU A 12 8.38 17.53 -5.19
C LEU A 12 8.32 16.90 -3.79
N LEU A 13 7.70 17.58 -2.83
CA LEU A 13 7.50 17.09 -1.46
C LEU A 13 6.32 16.10 -1.33
N SER A 14 5.44 16.06 -2.32
CA SER A 14 4.26 15.17 -2.34
C SER A 14 4.61 13.79 -2.92
N SER A 15 5.72 13.19 -2.48
CA SER A 15 6.10 11.83 -2.86
C SER A 15 5.31 10.82 -2.01
N SER A 16 4.53 9.95 -2.64
CA SER A 16 3.95 8.80 -1.95
C SER A 16 4.97 7.67 -1.87
N HIS A 17 4.95 6.92 -0.75
CA HIS A 17 5.69 5.66 -0.67
C HIS A 17 4.97 4.62 -1.52
N ALA A 18 5.39 4.47 -2.78
CA ALA A 18 4.97 3.34 -3.60
C ALA A 18 5.72 2.08 -3.13
N SER A 19 5.02 0.98 -2.89
CA SER A 19 5.66 -0.32 -2.67
C SER A 19 6.27 -0.78 -4.00
N VAL A 20 7.59 -0.63 -4.16
CA VAL A 20 8.34 -1.04 -5.38
C VAL A 20 8.61 -2.56 -5.35
N GLN A 21 7.59 -3.36 -5.05
CA GLN A 21 7.61 -4.82 -5.11
C GLN A 21 6.48 -5.32 -6.01
N ASP A 22 6.63 -6.52 -6.57
CA ASP A 22 5.61 -7.17 -7.40
C ASP A 22 4.27 -7.33 -6.65
N PHE A 23 4.33 -7.58 -5.34
CA PHE A 23 3.17 -7.68 -4.45
C PHE A 23 3.50 -7.27 -3.01
N CYS A 24 2.50 -6.74 -2.30
CA CYS A 24 2.52 -6.50 -0.86
C CYS A 24 1.19 -6.99 -0.27
N VAL A 25 1.17 -8.27 0.15
CA VAL A 25 0.01 -8.83 0.86
C VAL A 25 0.08 -8.38 2.32
N ALA A 26 -1.01 -7.81 2.84
CA ALA A 26 -1.08 -7.35 4.23
C ALA A 26 -0.81 -8.48 5.24
N ASP A 27 0.05 -8.23 6.23
CA ASP A 27 0.27 -9.09 7.38
C ASP A 27 -0.66 -8.70 8.53
N TYR A 28 -1.86 -9.31 8.54
CA TYR A 28 -2.85 -9.08 9.59
C TYR A 28 -2.44 -9.59 10.99
N LYS A 29 -1.27 -10.24 11.13
CA LYS A 29 -0.72 -10.61 12.44
C LYS A 29 0.16 -9.51 13.04
N ALA A 30 0.57 -8.53 12.24
CA ALA A 30 1.32 -7.37 12.69
C ALA A 30 0.37 -6.27 13.20
N PRO A 31 0.84 -5.36 14.07
CA PRO A 31 0.06 -4.17 14.41
C PRO A 31 -0.21 -3.31 13.17
N ASP A 32 -1.40 -2.70 13.13
CA ASP A 32 -1.75 -1.71 12.13
C ASP A 32 -1.07 -0.37 12.44
N GLY A 33 -0.94 0.47 11.42
CA GLY A 33 -0.41 1.82 11.53
C GLY A 33 -1.17 2.80 10.66
N PRO A 34 -0.80 4.09 10.70
CA PRO A 34 -1.45 5.13 9.90
C PRO A 34 -1.36 4.91 8.38
N ALA A 35 -0.46 4.04 7.92
CA ALA A 35 -0.31 3.62 6.53
C ALA A 35 -0.94 2.25 6.21
N GLY A 36 -1.67 1.64 7.16
CA GLY A 36 -2.20 0.29 7.05
C GLY A 36 -1.28 -0.78 7.66
N TYR A 37 -1.46 -2.03 7.22
CA TYR A 37 -0.66 -3.17 7.68
C TYR A 37 0.68 -3.27 6.95
N SER A 38 1.70 -3.78 7.65
CA SER A 38 2.97 -4.15 7.03
C SER A 38 2.79 -5.32 6.05
N CYS A 39 3.65 -5.44 5.03
CA CYS A 39 3.60 -6.56 4.08
C CYS A 39 4.09 -7.87 4.72
N LYS A 40 3.47 -9.00 4.34
CA LYS A 40 4.02 -10.34 4.60
C LYS A 40 5.38 -10.50 3.93
N LYS A 41 6.25 -11.32 4.52
CA LYS A 41 7.50 -11.76 3.87
C LYS A 41 7.17 -12.45 2.55
N PRO A 42 7.85 -12.14 1.42
CA PRO A 42 7.55 -12.74 0.12
C PRO A 42 7.55 -14.27 0.14
N ALA A 43 8.47 -14.89 0.89
CA ALA A 43 8.55 -16.35 1.07
C ALA A 43 7.35 -16.99 1.79
N LYS A 44 6.46 -16.18 2.38
CA LYS A 44 5.24 -16.63 3.06
C LYS A 44 3.96 -16.28 2.29
N VAL A 45 4.08 -15.58 1.17
CA VAL A 45 2.94 -15.27 0.30
C VAL A 45 2.61 -16.49 -0.54
N THR A 46 1.33 -16.80 -0.64
CA THR A 46 0.80 -17.97 -1.33
C THR A 46 -0.31 -17.56 -2.30
N VAL A 47 -0.70 -18.46 -3.20
CA VAL A 47 -1.82 -18.21 -4.12
C VAL A 47 -3.13 -17.85 -3.41
N ASN A 48 -3.35 -18.38 -2.20
CA ASN A 48 -4.55 -18.10 -1.42
C ASN A 48 -4.65 -16.63 -0.97
N ASP A 49 -3.53 -15.92 -0.90
CA ASP A 49 -3.51 -14.50 -0.55
C ASP A 49 -4.07 -13.60 -1.66
N PHE A 50 -4.30 -14.14 -2.86
CA PHE A 50 -4.83 -13.42 -4.02
C PHE A 50 -6.25 -13.85 -4.42
N VAL A 51 -6.90 -14.70 -3.62
CA VAL A 51 -8.25 -15.19 -3.88
C VAL A 51 -9.20 -14.67 -2.80
N TYR A 52 -10.27 -13.99 -3.20
CA TYR A 52 -11.33 -13.53 -2.29
C TYR A 52 -12.68 -14.12 -2.71
N SER A 53 -13.32 -14.85 -1.81
CA SER A 53 -14.62 -15.51 -2.05
C SER A 53 -15.78 -14.90 -1.24
N GLY A 54 -15.51 -13.85 -0.45
CA GLY A 54 -16.49 -13.25 0.45
C GLY A 54 -17.62 -12.48 -0.25
N LEU A 55 -17.57 -12.28 -1.57
CA LEU A 55 -18.66 -11.66 -2.34
C LEU A 55 -19.77 -12.66 -2.74
N GLY A 56 -19.57 -13.96 -2.52
CA GLY A 56 -20.54 -15.01 -2.88
C GLY A 56 -21.65 -15.24 -1.86
N ILE A 57 -21.75 -14.40 -0.83
CA ILE A 57 -22.69 -14.50 0.30
C ILE A 57 -23.57 -13.26 0.36
N ALA A 58 -24.86 -13.45 0.65
CA ALA A 58 -25.78 -12.34 0.90
C ALA A 58 -25.34 -11.57 2.15
N GLY A 59 -25.43 -10.23 2.09
CA GLY A 59 -25.06 -9.32 3.17
C GLY A 59 -26.15 -9.14 4.22
#